data_AF-A0A7V1WAN0-F1
#
_entry.id   AF-A0A7V1WAN0-F1
#
_cell.length_a   1.000
_cell.length_b   1.000
_cell.length_c   1.000
_cell.angle_alpha   90.00
_cell.angle_beta   90.00
_cell.angle_gamma   90.00
#
_symmetry.space_group_name_H-M   'P 1'
#
loop_
_entity.id
_entity.type
_entity.pdbx_description
1 polymer ?
#
loop_
_entity_poly.entity_id
_entity_poly.type
_entity_poly.pdbx_seq_one_letter_code
_entity_poly.pdbx_strand_id
1 'polypeptide(L)'
;MGILGRPASCAGCAMALLALPALAGSAQTGARPATYIVAGSPTDGDLDRLAGILRALEGVEQVEPGRAAGTPTVRVRGTGGTILLEAARRAGFTLRPISVRTFVAARVRTREDLSRLKGVLSSTEGVEQVDVAPAAGGAVLRVRAIPGSEVLLRAASSGGFVLDAVASFVATGSDAQADLSALKTRLGRTPGVVRVDLRPLVGGASLLVHGPVQEEMLAAAAGEAGYRLTPVGDPVAGGRRFQVQGTGRADDIPRLQAAIRDVPGAKGIQVTQEADGTVLEVRDRALDRDRLLSAARAAGFDLRPLEAAATPTLEEEAERNTPAASNERVLETQARPGQTAPDFTLITKDGRGTITLSTLAGKRPVVLIFASYT
;
A
#
# COMPACT_ATOMS: atom_id res chain seq x y z
N MET A 1 48.90 -11.46 59.22
CA MET A 1 48.16 -12.25 60.22
C MET A 1 46.91 -11.45 60.55
N GLY A 2 45.74 -11.71 59.96
CA GLY A 2 44.88 -12.89 60.15
C GLY A 2 43.97 -12.61 61.37
N ILE A 3 42.65 -12.71 61.38
CA ILE A 3 41.73 -13.66 60.73
C ILE A 3 40.30 -13.06 60.72
N LEU A 4 39.58 -13.42 59.66
CA LEU A 4 38.14 -13.48 59.33
C LEU A 4 37.07 -13.34 60.44
N GLY A 5 35.93 -12.74 60.05
CA GLY A 5 34.63 -12.90 60.72
C GLY A 5 33.45 -12.27 59.95
N ARG A 6 32.82 -13.04 59.06
CA ARG A 6 31.42 -12.92 58.56
C ARG A 6 30.75 -14.30 58.83
N PRO A 7 29.42 -14.52 58.77
CA PRO A 7 28.27 -13.66 58.40
C PRO A 7 26.97 -13.85 59.26
N ALA A 8 25.95 -12.99 59.04
CA ALA A 8 24.49 -13.27 59.18
C ALA A 8 23.77 -12.06 58.54
N SER A 9 22.96 -12.11 57.46
CA SER A 9 21.86 -12.98 56.99
C SER A 9 20.55 -12.87 57.78
N CYS A 10 19.77 -11.84 57.46
CA CYS A 10 18.30 -11.79 57.54
C CYS A 10 17.83 -11.11 56.23
N ALA A 11 17.20 -11.80 55.27
CA ALA A 11 15.85 -12.37 55.25
C ALA A 11 14.75 -11.29 55.19
N GLY A 12 14.07 -11.21 54.03
CA GLY A 12 12.64 -10.93 53.98
C GLY A 12 12.18 -9.57 53.42
N CYS A 13 12.30 -9.34 52.11
CA CYS A 13 11.32 -8.53 51.38
C CYS A 13 11.17 -9.09 49.97
N ALA A 14 10.24 -10.05 49.84
CA ALA A 14 9.80 -10.58 48.56
C ALA A 14 8.91 -9.55 47.86
N MET A 15 9.45 -8.82 46.88
CA MET A 15 8.62 -8.17 45.87
C MET A 15 8.23 -9.21 44.84
N ALA A 16 6.92 -9.45 44.73
CA ALA A 16 6.32 -10.29 43.72
C ALA A 16 6.56 -9.70 42.33
N LEU A 17 7.54 -10.27 41.63
CA LEU A 17 7.70 -10.12 40.18
C LEU A 17 6.58 -10.94 39.54
N LEU A 18 5.57 -10.28 38.97
CA LEU A 18 4.66 -10.90 38.02
C LEU A 18 5.45 -11.18 36.74
N ALA A 19 5.97 -12.40 36.65
CA ALA A 19 6.53 -12.96 35.43
C ALA A 19 5.39 -13.20 34.43
N LEU A 20 5.30 -12.34 33.42
CA LEU A 20 4.62 -12.67 32.17
C LEU A 20 5.47 -13.73 31.45
N PRO A 21 4.89 -14.83 30.96
CA PRO A 21 5.62 -15.76 30.13
C PRO A 21 6.04 -15.04 28.84
N ALA A 22 7.36 -14.96 28.63
CA ALA A 22 7.95 -14.53 27.40
C ALA A 22 7.53 -15.48 26.27
N LEU A 23 6.58 -15.04 25.44
CA LEU A 23 6.42 -15.55 24.08
C LEU A 23 7.58 -15.00 23.25
N ALA A 24 8.75 -15.61 23.43
CA ALA A 24 9.88 -15.48 22.51
C ALA A 24 9.57 -16.28 21.23
N GLY A 25 8.63 -15.77 20.45
CA GLY A 25 8.55 -16.02 19.03
C GLY A 25 9.20 -14.84 18.33
N SER A 26 10.53 -14.82 18.23
CA SER A 26 11.23 -13.90 17.33
C SER A 26 10.87 -14.30 15.90
N ALA A 27 9.72 -13.82 15.43
CA ALA A 27 9.45 -13.73 14.01
C ALA A 27 10.48 -12.76 13.44
N GLN A 28 11.66 -13.27 13.06
CA GLN A 28 12.54 -12.63 12.09
C GLN A 28 11.78 -12.60 10.75
N THR A 29 10.77 -11.74 10.67
CA THR A 29 10.39 -11.15 9.39
C THR A 29 11.53 -10.20 9.06
N GLY A 30 12.61 -10.75 8.50
CA GLY A 30 13.79 -9.99 8.13
C GLY A 30 13.34 -8.81 7.28
N ALA A 31 13.30 -7.62 7.89
CA ALA A 31 12.75 -6.44 7.26
C ALA A 31 13.57 -6.18 6.00
N ARG A 32 12.95 -6.37 4.84
CA ARG A 32 13.64 -6.15 3.57
C ARG A 32 14.17 -4.71 3.56
N PRO A 33 15.43 -4.49 3.17
CA PRO A 33 15.96 -3.15 3.11
C PRO A 33 15.11 -2.29 2.16
N ALA A 34 14.75 -1.10 2.63
CA ALA A 34 14.01 -0.10 1.88
C ALA A 34 14.98 0.99 1.43
N THR A 35 14.95 1.31 0.13
CA THR A 35 15.79 2.37 -0.40
C THR A 35 14.98 3.63 -0.65
N TYR A 36 15.60 4.74 -0.32
CA TYR A 36 15.07 6.08 -0.45
C TYR A 36 15.98 6.90 -1.35
N ILE A 37 15.38 7.70 -2.22
CA ILE A 37 16.04 8.74 -3.01
C ILE A 37 16.13 9.99 -2.14
N VAL A 38 17.32 10.60 -2.07
CA VAL A 38 17.53 11.88 -1.39
C VAL A 38 17.30 12.99 -2.41
N ALA A 39 16.36 13.90 -2.18
CA ALA A 39 16.12 15.00 -3.10
C ALA A 39 17.27 16.01 -3.09
N GLY A 40 17.52 16.64 -4.25
CA GLY A 40 18.58 17.65 -4.43
C GLY A 40 19.89 17.06 -4.92
N SER A 41 20.98 17.79 -4.66
CA SER A 41 22.35 17.38 -5.02
C SER A 41 23.26 17.32 -3.78
N PRO A 42 22.92 16.50 -2.77
CA PRO A 42 23.75 16.32 -1.59
C PRO A 42 25.17 15.87 -1.99
N THR A 43 26.16 16.40 -1.30
CA THR A 43 27.53 15.92 -1.34
C THR A 43 27.63 14.57 -0.62
N ASP A 44 28.73 13.85 -0.79
CA ASP A 44 28.90 12.56 -0.10
C ASP A 44 28.99 12.75 1.42
N GLY A 45 29.55 13.89 1.89
CA GLY A 45 29.53 14.27 3.31
C GLY A 45 28.11 14.54 3.84
N ASP A 46 27.21 15.07 3.01
CA ASP A 46 25.80 15.22 3.38
C ASP A 46 25.10 13.87 3.51
N LEU A 47 25.43 12.90 2.63
CA LEU A 47 24.89 11.54 2.70
C LEU A 47 25.40 10.78 3.93
N ASP A 48 26.66 10.95 4.29
CA ASP A 48 27.23 10.37 5.52
C ASP A 48 26.58 10.96 6.77
N ARG A 49 26.36 12.28 6.79
CA ARG A 49 25.64 12.96 7.87
C ARG A 49 24.22 12.41 8.00
N LEU A 50 23.48 12.32 6.89
CA LEU A 50 22.14 11.74 6.86
C LEU A 50 22.15 10.30 7.36
N ALA A 51 23.10 9.47 6.90
CA ALA A 51 23.21 8.09 7.35
C ALA A 51 23.47 7.98 8.86
N GLY A 52 24.33 8.84 9.42
CA GLY A 52 24.58 8.92 10.87
C GLY A 52 23.30 9.23 11.67
N ILE A 53 22.49 10.17 11.19
CA ILE A 53 21.20 10.52 11.81
C ILE A 53 20.24 9.33 11.78
N LEU A 54 20.12 8.66 10.62
CA LEU A 54 19.18 7.54 10.47
C LEU A 54 19.60 6.31 11.29
N ARG A 55 20.91 6.05 11.45
CA ARG A 55 21.43 4.96 12.30
C ARG A 55 21.11 5.17 13.79
N ALA A 56 20.91 6.40 14.24
CA ALA A 56 20.59 6.71 15.62
C ALA A 56 19.11 6.45 15.97
N LEU A 57 18.27 6.12 15.00
CA LEU A 57 16.85 5.86 15.22
C LEU A 57 16.63 4.44 15.73
N GLU A 58 15.75 4.30 16.71
CA GLU A 58 15.33 3.00 17.23
C GLU A 58 14.71 2.15 16.11
N GLY A 59 15.08 0.87 16.05
CA GLY A 59 14.60 -0.07 15.04
C GLY A 59 15.31 -0.01 13.69
N VAL A 60 16.28 0.90 13.50
CA VAL A 60 17.15 0.91 12.30
C VAL A 60 18.37 0.03 12.54
N GLU A 61 18.49 -1.05 11.77
CA GLU A 61 19.58 -2.03 11.87
C GLU A 61 20.80 -1.62 11.04
N GLN A 62 20.55 -1.08 9.84
CA GLN A 62 21.61 -0.77 8.89
C GLN A 62 21.21 0.43 8.01
N VAL A 63 22.18 1.29 7.71
CA VAL A 63 22.03 2.40 6.78
C VAL A 63 23.24 2.47 5.86
N GLU A 64 22.99 2.34 4.57
CA GLU A 64 23.99 2.40 3.50
C GLU A 64 23.70 3.64 2.64
N PRO A 65 24.44 4.75 2.83
CA PRO A 65 24.41 5.86 1.88
C PRO A 65 25.07 5.44 0.56
N GLY A 66 24.58 5.96 -0.56
CA GLY A 66 25.17 5.65 -1.86
C GLY A 66 24.62 6.50 -3.00
N ARG A 67 25.01 6.13 -4.20
CA ARG A 67 24.46 6.67 -5.45
C ARG A 67 24.09 5.52 -6.36
N ALA A 68 22.94 5.63 -7.00
CA ALA A 68 22.49 4.66 -8.00
C ALA A 68 21.96 5.44 -9.21
N ALA A 69 22.53 5.21 -10.40
CA ALA A 69 22.28 6.03 -11.60
C ALA A 69 22.62 7.50 -11.36
N GLY A 70 23.73 7.76 -10.67
CA GLY A 70 24.13 9.11 -10.23
C GLY A 70 23.20 9.77 -9.20
N THR A 71 22.05 9.15 -8.89
CA THR A 71 21.05 9.68 -7.97
C THR A 71 21.43 9.32 -6.55
N PRO A 72 21.50 10.29 -5.63
CA PRO A 72 21.81 10.04 -4.22
C PRO A 72 20.71 9.21 -3.55
N THR A 73 21.11 8.15 -2.88
CA THR A 73 20.21 7.21 -2.21
C THR A 73 20.69 6.87 -0.81
N VAL A 74 19.74 6.41 0.01
CA VAL A 74 20.03 5.77 1.28
C VAL A 74 19.22 4.49 1.37
N ARG A 75 19.90 3.37 1.56
CA ARG A 75 19.28 2.06 1.79
C ARG A 75 19.24 1.78 3.29
N VAL A 76 18.06 1.53 3.81
CA VAL A 76 17.80 1.36 5.24
C VAL A 76 17.21 -0.02 5.50
N ARG A 77 17.81 -0.78 6.42
CA ARG A 77 17.26 -2.03 6.94
C ARG A 77 16.73 -1.79 8.36
N GLY A 78 15.53 -2.27 8.64
CA GLY A 78 14.88 -2.13 9.95
C GLY A 78 13.44 -1.58 9.89
N THR A 79 12.82 -1.40 11.04
CA THR A 79 11.43 -0.95 11.21
C THR A 79 11.36 0.56 11.44
N GLY A 80 11.81 1.34 10.45
CA GLY A 80 11.90 2.80 10.58
C GLY A 80 10.80 3.61 9.87
N GLY A 81 10.01 2.98 8.99
CA GLY A 81 8.86 3.55 8.27
C GLY A 81 8.82 5.08 8.14
N THR A 82 7.81 5.70 8.75
CA THR A 82 7.58 7.15 8.76
C THR A 82 8.58 7.94 9.61
N ILE A 83 9.17 7.32 10.64
CA ILE A 83 10.15 7.95 11.54
C ILE A 83 11.42 8.33 10.77
N LEU A 84 11.84 7.50 9.80
CA LEU A 84 12.97 7.78 8.90
C LEU A 84 12.76 9.08 8.11
N LEU A 85 11.56 9.24 7.53
CA LEU A 85 11.24 10.40 6.70
C LEU A 85 11.18 11.68 7.54
N GLU A 86 10.69 11.60 8.76
CA GLU A 86 10.65 12.73 9.70
C GLU A 86 12.06 13.12 10.17
N ALA A 87 12.88 12.16 10.57
CA ALA A 87 14.25 12.41 11.02
C ALA A 87 15.11 13.04 9.91
N ALA A 88 15.02 12.52 8.69
CA ALA A 88 15.69 13.11 7.53
C ALA A 88 15.23 14.55 7.30
N ARG A 89 13.92 14.81 7.38
CA ARG A 89 13.34 16.16 7.18
C ARG A 89 13.86 17.15 8.21
N ARG A 90 13.91 16.76 9.49
CA ARG A 90 14.47 17.60 10.58
C ARG A 90 15.94 17.95 10.36
N ALA A 91 16.67 17.08 9.66
CA ALA A 91 18.06 17.31 9.27
C ALA A 91 18.22 18.08 7.95
N GLY A 92 17.12 18.52 7.34
CA GLY A 92 17.13 19.27 6.07
C GLY A 92 17.12 18.41 4.82
N PHE A 93 16.90 17.09 4.94
CA PHE A 93 16.86 16.15 3.81
C PHE A 93 15.42 15.76 3.47
N THR A 94 15.11 15.67 2.18
CA THR A 94 13.85 15.10 1.72
C THR A 94 14.09 13.71 1.16
N LEU A 95 13.57 12.69 1.83
CA LEU A 95 13.62 11.31 1.37
C LEU A 95 12.34 10.95 0.59
N ARG A 96 12.50 10.27 -0.54
CA ARG A 96 11.40 9.71 -1.33
C ARG A 96 11.58 8.19 -1.44
N PRO A 97 10.57 7.37 -1.11
CA PRO A 97 10.68 5.94 -1.36
C PRO A 97 10.83 5.67 -2.85
N ILE A 98 11.61 4.65 -3.22
CA ILE A 98 11.66 4.21 -4.61
C ILE A 98 10.28 3.69 -5.04
N SER A 99 9.80 4.21 -6.17
CA SER A 99 8.52 3.81 -6.76
C SER A 99 8.57 2.37 -7.26
N VAL A 100 7.48 1.64 -7.01
CA VAL A 100 7.22 0.36 -7.67
C VAL A 100 6.36 0.65 -8.88
N ARG A 101 6.80 0.21 -10.06
CA ARG A 101 6.11 0.38 -11.33
C ARG A 101 5.65 -0.98 -11.83
N THR A 102 4.46 -1.04 -12.42
CA THR A 102 3.93 -2.25 -13.03
C THR A 102 4.05 -2.15 -14.54
N PHE A 103 4.51 -3.24 -15.17
CA PHE A 103 4.58 -3.36 -16.62
C PHE A 103 3.93 -4.66 -17.07
N VAL A 104 3.44 -4.68 -18.30
CA VAL A 104 3.05 -5.90 -19.01
C VAL A 104 4.02 -6.09 -20.15
N ALA A 105 4.60 -7.28 -20.25
CA ALA A 105 5.44 -7.67 -21.37
C ALA A 105 4.66 -8.55 -22.33
N ALA A 106 4.42 -8.06 -23.55
CA ALA A 106 3.85 -8.88 -24.60
C ALA A 106 4.89 -9.89 -25.11
N ARG A 107 4.42 -11.03 -25.65
CA ARG A 107 5.26 -12.02 -26.37
C ARG A 107 6.32 -12.74 -25.53
N VAL A 108 6.29 -12.61 -24.20
CA VAL A 108 7.09 -13.45 -23.30
C VAL A 108 6.38 -14.79 -23.13
N ARG A 109 6.85 -15.84 -23.81
CA ARG A 109 6.14 -17.14 -23.88
C ARG A 109 6.82 -18.24 -23.09
N THR A 110 8.13 -18.14 -22.92
CA THR A 110 8.93 -19.19 -22.29
C THR A 110 9.51 -18.73 -20.96
N ARG A 111 9.89 -19.69 -20.10
CA ARG A 111 10.62 -19.41 -18.86
C ARG A 111 11.99 -18.79 -19.13
N GLU A 112 12.59 -19.10 -20.27
CA GLU A 112 13.84 -18.50 -20.74
C GLU A 112 13.64 -17.01 -21.08
N ASP A 113 12.56 -16.66 -21.79
CA ASP A 113 12.21 -15.27 -22.07
C ASP A 113 11.99 -14.46 -20.77
N LEU A 114 11.28 -15.04 -19.79
CA LEU A 114 11.09 -14.41 -18.47
C LEU A 114 12.43 -14.14 -17.78
N SER A 115 13.34 -15.10 -17.81
CA SER A 115 14.67 -15.00 -17.20
C SER A 115 15.53 -13.96 -17.91
N ARG A 116 15.48 -13.92 -19.26
CA ARG A 116 16.20 -12.93 -20.07
C ARG A 116 15.64 -11.52 -19.83
N LEU A 117 14.32 -11.35 -19.80
CA LEU A 117 13.68 -10.06 -19.50
C LEU A 117 14.04 -9.56 -18.10
N LYS A 118 13.98 -10.44 -17.10
CA LYS A 118 14.41 -10.13 -15.73
C LYS A 118 15.88 -9.71 -15.70
N GLY A 119 16.76 -10.41 -16.42
CA GLY A 119 18.18 -10.10 -16.52
C GLY A 119 18.45 -8.74 -17.15
N VAL A 120 17.75 -8.39 -18.24
CA VAL A 120 17.87 -7.08 -18.92
C VAL A 120 17.47 -5.94 -17.97
N LEU A 121 16.32 -6.06 -17.32
CA LEU A 121 15.84 -5.03 -16.39
C LEU A 121 16.71 -4.94 -15.13
N SER A 122 17.13 -6.08 -14.56
CA SER A 122 17.97 -6.10 -13.35
C SER A 122 19.38 -5.55 -13.60
N SER A 123 19.85 -5.59 -14.84
CA SER A 123 21.14 -4.98 -15.25
C SER A 123 21.03 -3.47 -15.50
N THR A 124 19.83 -2.90 -15.46
CA THR A 124 19.63 -1.46 -15.65
C THR A 124 19.99 -0.72 -14.36
N GLU A 125 20.84 0.30 -14.47
CA GLU A 125 21.31 1.05 -13.31
C GLU A 125 20.15 1.67 -12.51
N GLY A 126 20.18 1.51 -11.19
CA GLY A 126 19.13 1.99 -10.28
C GLY A 126 17.88 1.10 -10.18
N VAL A 127 17.85 -0.06 -10.85
CA VAL A 127 16.84 -1.10 -10.62
C VAL A 127 17.26 -1.95 -9.42
N GLU A 128 16.39 -2.02 -8.40
CA GLU A 128 16.67 -2.79 -7.19
C GLU A 128 16.05 -4.18 -7.22
N GLN A 129 14.85 -4.27 -7.76
CA GLN A 129 14.08 -5.49 -7.75
C GLN A 129 13.20 -5.56 -8.99
N VAL A 130 13.20 -6.75 -9.60
CA VAL A 130 12.31 -7.10 -10.71
C VAL A 130 11.62 -8.40 -10.34
N ASP A 131 10.34 -8.30 -10.02
CA ASP A 131 9.46 -9.44 -9.85
C ASP A 131 8.72 -9.66 -11.16
N VAL A 132 8.77 -10.89 -11.66
CA VAL A 132 8.15 -11.28 -12.94
C VAL A 132 7.22 -12.45 -12.68
N ALA A 133 5.98 -12.32 -13.12
CA ALA A 133 4.99 -13.38 -13.09
C ALA A 133 4.49 -13.67 -14.51
N PRO A 134 4.34 -14.95 -14.92
CA PRO A 134 3.70 -15.28 -16.18
C PRO A 134 2.23 -14.83 -16.17
N ALA A 135 1.71 -14.41 -17.31
CA ALA A 135 0.32 -14.02 -17.50
C ALA A 135 -0.20 -14.48 -18.86
N ALA A 136 -1.52 -14.52 -19.05
CA ALA A 136 -2.11 -14.88 -20.32
C ALA A 136 -1.62 -13.93 -21.43
N GLY A 137 -0.92 -14.47 -22.43
CA GLY A 137 -0.36 -13.71 -23.56
C GLY A 137 0.99 -13.02 -23.30
N GLY A 138 1.61 -13.20 -22.12
CA GLY A 138 2.88 -12.55 -21.81
C GLY A 138 3.33 -12.69 -20.35
N ALA A 139 3.78 -11.58 -19.76
CA ALA A 139 4.20 -11.50 -18.37
C ALA A 139 3.76 -10.19 -17.72
N VAL A 140 3.55 -10.20 -16.41
CA VAL A 140 3.38 -9.01 -15.58
C VAL A 140 4.64 -8.82 -14.76
N LEU A 141 5.12 -7.59 -14.70
CA LEU A 141 6.34 -7.21 -13.99
C LEU A 141 6.03 -6.16 -12.95
N ARG A 142 6.61 -6.32 -11.76
CA ARG A 142 6.71 -5.27 -10.76
C ARG A 142 8.18 -4.90 -10.61
N VAL A 143 8.50 -3.66 -10.97
CA VAL A 143 9.87 -3.16 -11.00
C VAL A 143 10.00 -2.07 -9.95
N ARG A 144 10.86 -2.30 -8.95
CA ARG A 144 11.27 -1.28 -7.98
C ARG A 144 12.54 -0.64 -8.48
N ALA A 145 12.45 0.61 -8.92
CA ALA A 145 13.57 1.27 -9.58
C ALA A 145 13.52 2.80 -9.44
N ILE A 146 14.71 3.40 -9.34
CA ILE A 146 14.95 4.83 -9.42
C ILE A 146 14.64 5.39 -10.82
N PRO A 147 15.11 4.78 -11.92
CA PRO A 147 14.83 5.29 -13.26
C PRO A 147 13.32 5.39 -13.55
N GLY A 148 12.96 6.38 -14.36
CA GLY A 148 11.61 6.55 -14.89
C GLY A 148 11.21 5.42 -15.85
N SER A 149 9.90 5.29 -16.11
CA SER A 149 9.37 4.26 -17.02
C SER A 149 10.07 4.27 -18.38
N GLU A 150 10.37 5.45 -18.96
CA GLU A 150 11.01 5.56 -20.27
C GLU A 150 12.38 4.87 -20.36
N VAL A 151 13.17 4.91 -19.28
CA VAL A 151 14.48 4.24 -19.24
C VAL A 151 14.29 2.72 -19.20
N LEU A 152 13.33 2.25 -18.40
CA LEU A 152 13.00 0.82 -18.30
C LEU A 152 12.42 0.27 -19.61
N LEU A 153 11.54 1.03 -20.27
CA LEU A 153 10.97 0.70 -21.57
C LEU A 153 12.06 0.62 -22.64
N ARG A 154 13.01 1.57 -22.68
CA ARG A 154 14.16 1.53 -23.58
C ARG A 154 15.07 0.33 -23.30
N ALA A 155 15.41 0.08 -22.04
CA ALA A 155 16.25 -1.06 -21.65
C ALA A 155 15.64 -2.39 -22.11
N ALA A 156 14.34 -2.59 -21.86
CA ALA A 156 13.64 -3.79 -22.30
C ALA A 156 13.59 -3.90 -23.83
N SER A 157 13.36 -2.79 -24.54
CA SER A 157 13.36 -2.73 -26.01
C SER A 157 14.71 -3.11 -26.60
N SER A 158 15.82 -2.65 -26.00
CA SER A 158 17.18 -3.07 -26.38
C SER A 158 17.42 -4.56 -26.17
N GLY A 159 16.71 -5.18 -25.21
CA GLY A 159 16.69 -6.63 -24.99
C GLY A 159 15.72 -7.41 -25.89
N GLY A 160 15.05 -6.74 -26.84
CA GLY A 160 14.08 -7.35 -27.75
C GLY A 160 12.68 -7.56 -27.14
N PHE A 161 12.37 -6.92 -26.01
CA PHE A 161 11.08 -7.04 -25.34
C PHE A 161 10.24 -5.77 -25.51
N VAL A 162 8.94 -5.95 -25.70
CA VAL A 162 7.98 -4.85 -25.70
C VAL A 162 7.30 -4.81 -24.34
N LEU A 163 7.50 -3.71 -23.62
CA LEU A 163 6.84 -3.45 -22.35
C LEU A 163 5.79 -2.36 -22.54
N ASP A 164 4.64 -2.56 -21.90
CA ASP A 164 3.61 -1.56 -21.71
C ASP A 164 3.59 -1.17 -20.23
N ALA A 165 3.77 0.11 -19.92
CA ALA A 165 3.61 0.61 -18.56
C ALA A 165 2.13 0.51 -18.18
N VAL A 166 1.82 0.00 -16.99
CA VAL A 166 0.45 -0.11 -16.50
C VAL A 166 0.32 0.61 -15.18
N ALA A 167 -0.62 1.56 -15.12
CA ALA A 167 -1.00 2.25 -13.91
C ALA A 167 -2.44 1.89 -13.54
N SER A 168 -2.65 1.59 -12.27
CA SER A 168 -3.96 1.20 -11.73
C SER A 168 -4.56 2.38 -10.97
N PHE A 169 -5.83 2.69 -11.19
CA PHE A 169 -6.54 3.77 -10.50
C PHE A 169 -7.94 3.34 -10.07
N VAL A 170 -8.47 4.00 -9.04
CA VAL A 170 -9.91 4.07 -8.76
C VAL A 170 -10.38 5.47 -9.14
N ALA A 171 -11.35 5.54 -10.05
CA ALA A 171 -12.09 6.74 -10.36
C ALA A 171 -13.33 6.81 -9.47
N THR A 172 -13.46 7.87 -8.68
CA THR A 172 -14.65 8.15 -7.86
C THR A 172 -15.48 9.24 -8.53
N GLY A 173 -16.77 9.00 -8.72
CA GLY A 173 -17.68 9.88 -9.48
C GLY A 173 -19.01 9.19 -9.79
N SER A 174 -19.66 9.59 -10.88
CA SER A 174 -20.89 8.93 -11.36
C SER A 174 -20.62 7.49 -11.80
N ASP A 175 -21.52 6.55 -11.48
CA ASP A 175 -21.50 5.18 -11.98
C ASP A 175 -22.44 4.97 -13.18
N ALA A 176 -23.05 6.05 -13.69
CA ALA A 176 -23.86 5.99 -14.90
C ALA A 176 -22.99 5.59 -16.11
N GLN A 177 -23.47 4.63 -16.89
CA GLN A 177 -22.73 4.08 -18.04
C GLN A 177 -22.30 5.14 -19.06
N ALA A 178 -23.12 6.18 -19.25
CA ALA A 178 -22.80 7.31 -20.14
C ALA A 178 -21.58 8.10 -19.64
N ASP A 179 -21.52 8.37 -18.34
CA ASP A 179 -20.43 9.14 -17.72
C ASP A 179 -19.12 8.31 -17.70
N LEU A 180 -19.22 7.01 -17.42
CA LEU A 180 -18.08 6.09 -17.50
C LEU A 180 -17.53 5.96 -18.92
N SER A 181 -18.40 5.97 -19.93
CA SER A 181 -18.00 5.98 -21.34
C SER A 181 -17.29 7.30 -21.68
N ALA A 182 -17.81 8.43 -21.21
CA ALA A 182 -17.17 9.74 -21.38
C ALA A 182 -15.79 9.82 -20.71
N LEU A 183 -15.67 9.28 -19.48
CA LEU A 183 -14.40 9.16 -18.77
C LEU A 183 -13.39 8.35 -19.59
N LYS A 184 -13.77 7.14 -20.05
CA LYS A 184 -12.89 6.28 -20.86
C LYS A 184 -12.43 6.98 -22.13
N THR A 185 -13.34 7.63 -22.86
CA THR A 185 -12.99 8.39 -24.08
C THR A 185 -12.04 9.54 -23.78
N ARG A 186 -12.26 10.28 -22.70
CA ARG A 186 -11.40 11.41 -22.33
C ARG A 186 -10.01 10.95 -21.92
N LEU A 187 -9.90 9.94 -21.05
CA LEU A 187 -8.61 9.36 -20.65
C LEU A 187 -7.85 8.77 -21.85
N GLY A 188 -8.55 8.13 -22.79
CA GLY A 188 -7.94 7.61 -24.02
C GLY A 188 -7.38 8.69 -24.96
N ARG A 189 -7.71 9.97 -24.76
CA ARG A 189 -7.15 11.10 -25.51
C ARG A 189 -5.95 11.75 -24.81
N THR A 190 -5.68 11.39 -23.56
CA THR A 190 -4.54 11.94 -22.81
C THR A 190 -3.22 11.47 -23.46
N PRO A 191 -2.28 12.38 -23.76
CA PRO A 191 -0.98 12.03 -24.31
C PRO A 191 -0.27 10.93 -23.51
N GLY A 192 0.21 9.90 -24.20
CA GLY A 192 0.87 8.74 -23.60
C GLY A 192 -0.06 7.60 -23.20
N VAL A 193 -1.39 7.78 -23.22
CA VAL A 193 -2.34 6.69 -23.01
C VAL A 193 -2.51 5.87 -24.29
N VAL A 194 -2.22 4.58 -24.20
CA VAL A 194 -2.38 3.60 -25.29
C VAL A 194 -3.74 2.90 -25.18
N ARG A 195 -4.11 2.49 -23.97
CA ARG A 195 -5.38 1.78 -23.71
C ARG A 195 -5.87 2.08 -22.31
N VAL A 196 -7.18 2.14 -22.15
CA VAL A 196 -7.84 2.21 -20.84
C VAL A 196 -8.80 1.04 -20.72
N ASP A 197 -8.53 0.16 -19.76
CA ASP A 197 -9.48 -0.87 -19.34
C ASP A 197 -10.23 -0.33 -18.12
N LEU A 198 -11.55 -0.26 -18.23
CA LEU A 198 -12.44 0.30 -17.21
C LEU A 198 -13.40 -0.79 -16.75
N ARG A 199 -13.50 -0.99 -15.44
CA ARG A 199 -14.54 -1.83 -14.82
C ARG A 199 -15.41 -0.98 -13.91
N PRO A 200 -16.73 -0.85 -14.18
CA PRO A 200 -17.65 -0.09 -13.35
C PRO A 200 -17.65 -0.57 -11.90
N LEU A 201 -17.82 0.36 -10.97
CA LEU A 201 -18.00 0.13 -9.54
C LEU A 201 -19.16 1.02 -9.05
N VAL A 202 -19.75 0.68 -7.91
CA VAL A 202 -20.71 1.59 -7.25
C VAL A 202 -19.98 2.88 -6.89
N GLY A 203 -20.48 4.02 -7.37
CA GLY A 203 -19.82 5.32 -7.18
C GLY A 203 -18.56 5.56 -8.02
N GLY A 204 -18.37 4.83 -9.13
CA GLY A 204 -17.33 5.15 -10.12
C GLY A 204 -16.81 3.95 -10.91
N ALA A 205 -15.49 3.77 -10.98
CA ALA A 205 -14.86 2.66 -11.69
C ALA A 205 -13.43 2.35 -11.23
N SER A 206 -12.98 1.12 -11.45
CA SER A 206 -11.56 0.79 -11.45
C SER A 206 -10.99 0.89 -12.87
N LEU A 207 -9.77 1.40 -12.97
CA LEU A 207 -9.09 1.69 -14.22
C LEU A 207 -7.72 1.00 -14.25
N LEU A 208 -7.40 0.37 -15.39
CA LEU A 208 -6.05 0.03 -15.78
C LEU A 208 -5.69 0.86 -17.01
N VAL A 209 -4.75 1.78 -16.84
CA VAL A 209 -4.27 2.67 -17.89
C VAL A 209 -2.93 2.14 -18.39
N HIS A 210 -2.89 1.80 -19.67
CA HIS A 210 -1.69 1.32 -20.37
C HIS A 210 -1.04 2.50 -21.08
N GLY A 211 0.27 2.66 -20.90
CA GLY A 211 1.11 3.65 -21.56
C GLY A 211 1.92 4.55 -20.60
N PRO A 212 2.98 5.22 -21.08
CA PRO A 212 3.84 6.09 -20.28
C PRO A 212 3.18 7.45 -20.04
N VAL A 213 2.11 7.48 -19.26
CA VAL A 213 1.35 8.70 -18.98
C VAL A 213 1.75 9.33 -17.65
N GLN A 214 1.76 10.67 -17.60
CA GLN A 214 1.93 11.41 -16.34
C GLN A 214 0.62 11.41 -15.55
N GLU A 215 0.72 11.10 -14.26
CA GLU A 215 -0.44 10.94 -13.38
C GLU A 215 -1.25 12.25 -13.26
N GLU A 216 -0.57 13.40 -13.21
CA GLU A 216 -1.21 14.71 -13.13
C GLU A 216 -2.08 15.00 -14.35
N MET A 217 -1.67 14.56 -15.54
CA MET A 217 -2.44 14.71 -16.78
C MET A 217 -3.68 13.81 -16.79
N LEU A 218 -3.56 12.57 -16.29
CA LEU A 218 -4.72 11.68 -16.12
C LEU A 218 -5.72 12.27 -15.11
N ALA A 219 -5.21 12.76 -13.97
CA ALA A 219 -6.04 13.34 -12.92
C ALA A 219 -6.79 14.58 -13.43
N ALA A 220 -6.12 15.45 -14.21
CA ALA A 220 -6.77 16.60 -14.85
C ALA A 220 -7.85 16.16 -15.85
N ALA A 221 -7.54 15.22 -16.73
CA ALA A 221 -8.49 14.71 -17.73
C ALA A 221 -9.72 14.03 -17.10
N ALA A 222 -9.54 13.29 -16.01
CA ALA A 222 -10.65 12.73 -15.25
C ALA A 222 -11.46 13.81 -14.53
N GLY A 223 -10.80 14.82 -13.96
CA GLY A 223 -11.43 15.96 -13.31
C GLY A 223 -12.38 16.72 -14.24
N GLU A 224 -12.00 16.93 -15.50
CA GLU A 224 -12.87 17.49 -16.52
C GLU A 224 -14.11 16.64 -16.83
N ALA A 225 -14.05 15.33 -16.58
CA ALA A 225 -15.18 14.41 -16.69
C ALA A 225 -15.98 14.29 -15.38
N GLY A 226 -15.64 15.05 -14.33
CA GLY A 226 -16.31 14.98 -13.03
C GLY A 226 -15.85 13.82 -12.15
N TYR A 227 -14.70 13.20 -12.45
CA TYR A 227 -14.14 12.09 -11.68
C TYR A 227 -12.88 12.50 -10.93
N ARG A 228 -12.68 11.92 -9.74
CA ARG A 228 -11.41 11.98 -9.00
C ARG A 228 -10.69 10.64 -9.14
N LEU A 229 -9.47 10.65 -9.68
CA LEU A 229 -8.60 9.48 -9.74
C LEU A 229 -7.77 9.34 -8.47
N THR A 230 -7.68 8.11 -7.97
CA THR A 230 -6.80 7.71 -6.88
C THR A 230 -5.96 6.52 -7.35
N PRO A 231 -4.61 6.59 -7.36
CA PRO A 231 -3.78 5.46 -7.77
C PRO A 231 -3.92 4.28 -6.81
N VAL A 232 -3.95 3.07 -7.37
CA VAL A 232 -4.02 1.80 -6.62
C VAL A 232 -2.60 1.24 -6.51
N GLY A 233 -2.14 0.99 -5.28
CA GLY A 233 -0.86 0.34 -5.02
C GLY A 233 0.30 1.26 -4.65
N ASP A 234 0.11 2.58 -4.67
CA ASP A 234 0.94 3.50 -3.89
C ASP A 234 0.16 3.93 -2.65
N PRO A 235 0.30 3.24 -1.49
CA PRO A 235 -0.38 3.62 -0.25
C PRO A 235 0.01 5.03 0.21
N VAL A 236 1.06 5.59 -0.38
CA VAL A 236 1.55 6.91 -0.06
C VAL A 236 0.90 7.96 -0.98
N ALA A 237 0.42 7.63 -2.19
CA ALA A 237 -0.09 8.60 -3.18
C ALA A 237 -1.53 9.04 -2.93
N GLY A 238 -2.35 8.24 -2.26
CA GLY A 238 -3.59 8.73 -1.66
C GLY A 238 -3.25 9.68 -0.52
N GLY A 239 -3.49 10.99 -0.69
CA GLY A 239 -3.30 11.98 0.37
C GLY A 239 -3.96 11.54 1.68
N ARG A 240 -3.47 12.04 2.82
CA ARG A 240 -4.06 11.70 4.12
C ARG A 240 -5.46 12.31 4.19
N ARG A 241 -6.47 11.49 4.49
CA ARG A 241 -7.86 11.93 4.66
C ARG A 241 -8.22 11.95 6.15
N PHE A 242 -8.95 12.98 6.54
CA PHE A 242 -9.47 13.15 7.89
C PHE A 242 -10.95 13.52 7.83
N GLN A 243 -11.77 12.83 8.62
CA GLN A 243 -13.11 13.28 8.94
C GLN A 243 -13.01 14.47 9.90
N VAL A 244 -13.66 15.59 9.56
CA VAL A 244 -13.67 16.80 10.37
C VAL A 244 -14.91 16.82 11.25
N GLN A 245 -14.71 16.67 12.55
CA GLN A 245 -15.76 16.80 13.57
C GLN A 245 -15.93 18.27 13.97
N GLY A 246 -17.16 18.66 14.30
CA GLY A 246 -17.49 20.03 14.70
C GLY A 246 -17.78 20.98 13.54
N THR A 247 -18.06 20.43 12.35
CA THR A 247 -18.53 21.18 11.18
C THR A 247 -20.06 21.17 11.13
N GLY A 248 -20.68 22.34 11.14
CA GLY A 248 -22.15 22.48 11.08
C GLY A 248 -22.65 23.88 10.75
N ARG A 249 -21.77 24.87 10.78
CA ARG A 249 -22.06 26.27 10.44
C ARG A 249 -21.44 26.64 9.10
N ALA A 250 -22.02 27.62 8.43
CA ALA A 250 -21.56 28.08 7.11
C ALA A 250 -20.12 28.64 7.14
N ASP A 251 -19.66 29.13 8.30
CA ASP A 251 -18.33 29.70 8.52
C ASP A 251 -17.27 28.68 8.92
N ASP A 252 -17.64 27.43 9.22
CA ASP A 252 -16.71 26.42 9.72
C ASP A 252 -15.67 26.00 8.68
N ILE A 253 -16.06 25.82 7.41
CA ILE A 253 -15.12 25.42 6.34
C ILE A 253 -14.06 26.52 6.08
N PRO A 254 -14.42 27.81 5.88
CA PRO A 254 -13.45 28.88 5.78
C PRO A 254 -12.54 28.99 7.01
N ARG A 255 -13.09 28.81 8.22
CA ARG A 255 -12.31 28.85 9.47
C ARG A 255 -11.28 27.72 9.54
N LEU A 256 -11.69 26.50 9.18
CA LEU A 256 -10.79 25.35 9.10
C LEU A 256 -9.69 25.58 8.04
N GLN A 257 -10.07 26.03 6.85
CA GLN A 257 -9.13 26.30 5.77
C GLN A 257 -8.11 27.38 6.15
N ALA A 258 -8.55 28.46 6.82
CA ALA A 258 -7.66 29.50 7.33
C ALA A 258 -6.68 28.94 8.36
N ALA A 259 -7.16 28.18 9.34
CA ALA A 259 -6.33 27.58 10.38
C ALA A 259 -5.26 26.64 9.82
N ILE A 260 -5.58 25.86 8.79
CA ILE A 260 -4.62 24.93 8.19
C ILE A 260 -3.66 25.65 7.25
N ARG A 261 -4.11 26.71 6.54
CA ARG A 261 -3.27 27.47 5.60
C ARG A 261 -2.01 28.02 6.25
N ASP A 262 -2.09 28.38 7.52
CA ASP A 262 -0.96 28.93 8.28
C ASP A 262 0.03 27.85 8.75
N VAL A 263 -0.28 26.56 8.57
CA VAL A 263 0.64 25.48 8.92
C VAL A 263 1.74 25.36 7.85
N PRO A 264 3.03 25.45 8.20
CA PRO A 264 4.11 25.31 7.24
C PRO A 264 4.05 23.98 6.47
N GLY A 265 4.01 24.04 5.14
CA GLY A 265 3.87 22.87 4.27
C GLY A 265 2.42 22.50 3.93
N ALA A 266 1.45 23.34 4.29
CA ALA A 266 0.03 23.17 3.97
C ALA A 266 -0.28 23.46 2.48
N LYS A 267 0.31 22.71 1.56
CA LYS A 267 -0.04 22.77 0.12
C LYS A 267 -0.98 21.64 -0.24
N GLY A 268 -1.80 21.84 -1.29
CA GLY A 268 -2.68 20.79 -1.81
C GLY A 268 -3.70 20.26 -0.80
N ILE A 269 -4.22 21.14 0.05
CA ILE A 269 -5.31 20.80 0.97
C ILE A 269 -6.64 21.04 0.28
N GLN A 270 -7.52 20.05 0.39
CA GLN A 270 -8.88 20.14 -0.13
C GLN A 270 -9.85 19.77 1.00
N VAL A 271 -10.78 20.67 1.30
CA VAL A 271 -11.89 20.41 2.20
C VAL A 271 -13.12 20.17 1.34
N THR A 272 -13.73 18.99 1.46
CA THR A 272 -14.92 18.60 0.70
C THR A 272 -16.05 18.29 1.67
N GLN A 273 -17.27 18.71 1.34
CA GLN A 273 -18.46 18.30 2.08
C GLN A 273 -19.03 17.05 1.40
N GLU A 274 -18.97 15.92 2.10
CA GLU A 274 -19.48 14.63 1.66
C GLU A 274 -20.79 14.32 2.41
N ALA A 275 -21.53 13.29 1.98
CA ALA A 275 -22.80 12.90 2.62
C ALA A 275 -22.62 12.54 4.10
N ASP A 276 -21.48 11.95 4.44
CA ASP A 276 -21.11 11.54 5.80
C ASP A 276 -20.42 12.65 6.62
N GLY A 277 -20.38 13.88 6.10
CA GLY A 277 -19.83 15.06 6.76
C GLY A 277 -18.65 15.69 6.01
N THR A 278 -17.93 16.59 6.69
CA THR A 278 -16.79 17.29 6.07
C THR A 278 -15.53 16.44 6.12
N VAL A 279 -14.86 16.30 4.97
CA VAL A 279 -13.61 15.57 4.81
C VAL A 279 -12.49 16.53 4.43
N LEU A 280 -11.37 16.41 5.12
CA LEU A 280 -10.13 17.11 4.83
C LEU A 280 -9.15 16.13 4.15
N GLU A 281 -8.79 16.41 2.91
CA GLU A 281 -7.74 15.71 2.17
C GLU A 281 -6.47 16.55 2.15
N VAL A 282 -5.35 15.96 2.56
CA VAL A 282 -4.04 16.58 2.56
C VAL A 282 -3.14 15.81 1.61
N ARG A 283 -2.89 16.39 0.43
CA ARG A 283 -2.02 15.80 -0.59
C ARG A 283 -0.53 15.99 -0.28
N ASP A 284 -0.19 17.06 0.43
CA ASP A 284 1.20 17.29 0.82
C ASP A 284 1.60 16.37 1.99
N ARG A 285 2.51 15.44 1.68
CA ARG A 285 3.08 14.51 2.66
C ARG A 285 4.05 15.21 3.61
N ALA A 286 4.64 16.34 3.21
CA ALA A 286 5.58 17.10 4.03
C ALA A 286 4.89 17.79 5.22
N LEU A 287 3.57 17.97 5.15
CA LEU A 287 2.80 18.56 6.24
C LEU A 287 2.86 17.65 7.49
N ASP A 288 3.40 18.16 8.58
CA ASP A 288 3.47 17.42 9.84
C ASP A 288 2.06 17.12 10.37
N ARG A 289 1.80 15.84 10.71
CA ARG A 289 0.47 15.39 11.13
C ARG A 289 0.05 16.06 12.44
N ASP A 290 0.93 16.14 13.41
CA ASP A 290 0.58 16.65 14.75
C ASP A 290 0.35 18.15 14.73
N ARG A 291 1.10 18.89 13.91
CA ARG A 291 0.83 20.31 13.64
C ARG A 291 -0.50 20.52 12.95
N LEU A 292 -0.86 19.69 11.97
CA LEU A 292 -2.17 19.73 11.33
C LEU A 292 -3.29 19.50 12.35
N LEU A 293 -3.19 18.43 13.16
CA LEU A 293 -4.18 18.11 14.20
C LEU A 293 -4.29 19.24 15.24
N SER A 294 -3.15 19.82 15.64
CA SER A 294 -3.10 20.92 16.61
C SER A 294 -3.71 22.21 16.07
N ALA A 295 -3.43 22.57 14.81
CA ALA A 295 -4.00 23.74 14.16
C ALA A 295 -5.52 23.62 13.99
N ALA A 296 -6.01 22.44 13.57
CA ALA A 296 -7.43 22.18 13.48
C ALA A 296 -8.12 22.29 14.86
N ARG A 297 -7.52 21.71 15.91
CA ARG A 297 -8.05 21.79 17.29
C ARG A 297 -8.06 23.22 17.83
N ALA A 298 -7.03 24.02 17.54
CA ALA A 298 -6.99 25.44 17.91
C ALA A 298 -8.14 26.24 17.27
N ALA A 299 -8.61 25.80 16.09
CA ALA A 299 -9.78 26.36 15.42
C ALA A 299 -11.12 25.71 15.82
N GLY A 300 -11.11 24.82 16.81
CA GLY A 300 -12.30 24.16 17.35
C GLY A 300 -12.76 22.92 16.59
N PHE A 301 -11.89 22.31 15.77
CA PHE A 301 -12.20 21.11 14.99
C PHE A 301 -11.39 19.91 15.48
N ASP A 302 -12.00 18.73 15.51
CA ASP A 302 -11.28 17.48 15.76
C ASP A 302 -11.18 16.68 14.47
N LEU A 303 -9.96 16.25 14.12
CA LEU A 303 -9.67 15.54 12.89
C LEU A 303 -9.48 14.05 13.21
N ARG A 304 -10.43 13.22 12.76
CA ARG A 304 -10.30 11.76 12.85
C ARG A 304 -9.72 11.21 11.55
N PRO A 305 -8.61 10.48 11.55
CA PRO A 305 -8.11 9.83 10.36
C PRO A 305 -9.21 8.94 9.75
N LEU A 306 -9.50 9.15 8.47
CA LEU A 306 -10.24 8.17 7.69
C LEU A 306 -9.21 7.14 7.27
N GLU A 307 -9.31 5.92 7.79
CA GLU A 307 -8.55 4.82 7.21
C GLU A 307 -8.91 4.76 5.72
N ALA A 308 -7.89 4.73 4.86
CA ALA A 308 -8.12 4.56 3.44
C ALA A 308 -8.98 3.30 3.31
N ALA A 309 -10.24 3.46 2.88
CA ALA A 309 -11.13 2.35 2.62
C ALA A 309 -10.31 1.33 1.85
N ALA A 310 -10.16 0.13 2.40
CA ALA A 310 -9.30 -0.89 1.82
C ALA A 310 -9.66 -0.96 0.34
N THR A 311 -8.73 -0.49 -0.52
CA THR A 311 -8.96 -0.49 -1.96
C THR A 311 -9.36 -1.92 -2.28
N PRO A 312 -10.52 -2.17 -2.91
CA PRO A 312 -10.90 -3.52 -3.28
C PRO A 312 -9.74 -4.06 -4.08
N THR A 313 -9.02 -5.02 -3.52
CA THR A 313 -7.86 -5.60 -4.16
C THR A 313 -8.38 -6.17 -5.47
N LEU A 314 -7.85 -5.71 -6.60
CA LEU A 314 -8.11 -6.30 -7.93
C LEU A 314 -7.44 -7.69 -8.07
N GLU A 315 -7.11 -8.34 -6.96
CA GLU A 315 -7.06 -9.79 -6.97
C GLU A 315 -8.51 -10.20 -7.22
N GLU A 316 -8.78 -10.89 -8.33
CA GLU A 316 -10.01 -11.67 -8.43
C GLU A 316 -10.23 -12.30 -7.05
N GLU A 317 -11.44 -12.20 -6.50
CA GLU A 317 -11.96 -13.23 -5.62
C GLU A 317 -12.06 -14.56 -6.39
N ALA A 318 -10.98 -14.99 -7.04
CA ALA A 318 -10.51 -16.34 -6.92
C ALA A 318 -10.18 -16.51 -5.43
N GLU A 319 -11.23 -16.70 -4.63
CA GLU A 319 -11.13 -17.60 -3.49
C GLU A 319 -10.15 -18.70 -3.88
N ARG A 320 -9.11 -18.85 -3.07
CA ARG A 320 -8.24 -20.02 -3.08
C ARG A 320 -9.11 -21.26 -2.87
N ASN A 321 -9.77 -21.71 -3.92
CA ASN A 321 -10.36 -23.03 -4.06
C ASN A 321 -9.34 -24.00 -4.68
N THR A 322 -8.06 -23.63 -4.70
CA THR A 322 -6.99 -24.63 -4.76
C THR A 322 -6.81 -25.13 -3.32
N PRO A 323 -7.31 -26.33 -2.95
CA PRO A 323 -7.03 -26.87 -1.64
C PRO A 323 -5.52 -26.92 -1.43
N ALA A 324 -5.06 -26.68 -0.20
CA ALA A 324 -3.65 -26.80 0.15
C ALA A 324 -3.08 -28.10 -0.44
N ALA A 325 -1.84 -28.02 -0.95
CA ALA A 325 -1.12 -29.18 -1.46
C ALA A 325 -1.21 -30.32 -0.43
N SER A 326 -1.30 -31.57 -0.87
CA SER A 326 -1.60 -32.73 -0.01
C SER A 326 -0.73 -32.79 1.27
N ASN A 327 0.50 -32.27 1.19
CA ASN A 327 1.49 -32.20 2.26
C ASN A 327 1.41 -30.96 3.17
N GLU A 328 0.64 -29.93 2.80
CA GLU A 328 0.43 -28.69 3.57
C GLU A 328 -0.93 -28.64 4.29
N ARG A 329 -1.77 -29.66 4.10
CA ARG A 329 -2.97 -29.84 4.91
C ARG A 329 -2.51 -30.15 6.34
N VAL A 330 -2.54 -29.13 7.20
CA VAL A 330 -2.66 -29.37 8.64
C VAL A 330 -3.89 -30.27 8.77
N LEU A 331 -3.68 -31.50 9.20
CA LEU A 331 -4.74 -32.44 9.54
C LEU A 331 -5.47 -31.86 10.75
N GLU A 332 -6.28 -30.82 10.54
CA GLU A 332 -7.42 -30.58 11.39
C GLU A 332 -8.16 -31.90 11.48
N THR A 333 -8.22 -32.39 12.71
CA THR A 333 -8.74 -33.66 13.19
C THR A 333 -9.54 -34.42 12.13
N GLN A 334 -8.93 -35.47 11.53
CA GLN A 334 -9.61 -36.33 10.55
C GLN A 334 -11.04 -36.62 11.05
N ALA A 335 -12.03 -36.18 10.26
CA ALA A 335 -13.44 -36.39 10.58
C ALA A 335 -13.66 -37.89 10.82
N ARG A 336 -14.12 -38.24 12.02
CA ARG A 336 -14.42 -39.64 12.36
C ARG A 336 -15.84 -39.98 11.91
N PRO A 337 -16.10 -41.17 11.35
CA PRO A 337 -17.46 -41.62 11.12
C PRO A 337 -18.30 -41.49 12.41
N GLY A 338 -19.42 -40.77 12.33
CA GLY A 338 -20.29 -40.48 13.48
C GLY A 338 -20.05 -39.12 14.17
N GLN A 339 -19.02 -38.36 13.79
CA GLN A 339 -18.94 -36.94 14.19
C GLN A 339 -20.02 -36.13 13.49
N THR A 340 -20.67 -35.24 14.25
CA THR A 340 -21.56 -34.23 13.68
C THR A 340 -20.77 -33.37 12.71
N ALA A 341 -21.29 -33.19 11.49
CA ALA A 341 -20.68 -32.30 10.52
C ALA A 341 -20.55 -30.88 11.10
N PRO A 342 -19.49 -30.14 10.78
CA PRO A 342 -19.38 -28.72 11.14
C PRO A 342 -20.62 -27.97 10.68
N ASP A 343 -21.16 -27.13 11.55
CA ASP A 343 -22.31 -26.32 11.20
C ASP A 343 -21.86 -25.20 10.27
N PHE A 344 -22.59 -24.98 9.18
CA PHE A 344 -22.36 -23.86 8.29
C PHE A 344 -23.67 -23.25 7.83
N THR A 345 -23.60 -21.96 7.50
CA THR A 345 -24.75 -21.16 7.09
C THR A 345 -24.61 -20.82 5.62
N LEU A 346 -25.64 -21.17 4.85
CA LEU A 346 -25.76 -20.81 3.44
C LEU A 346 -26.81 -19.72 3.27
N ILE A 347 -26.57 -18.80 2.34
CA ILE A 347 -27.61 -17.85 1.92
C ILE A 347 -28.52 -18.56 0.91
N THR A 348 -29.83 -18.36 1.02
CA THR A 348 -30.81 -18.92 0.07
C THR A 348 -30.61 -18.36 -1.33
N LYS A 349 -31.09 -19.08 -2.36
CA LYS A 349 -30.95 -18.68 -3.77
C LYS A 349 -31.50 -17.28 -4.08
N ASP A 350 -32.51 -16.84 -3.33
CA ASP A 350 -33.13 -15.52 -3.47
C ASP A 350 -32.42 -14.42 -2.66
N GLY A 351 -31.36 -14.74 -1.92
CA GLY A 351 -30.59 -13.80 -1.11
C GLY A 351 -31.31 -13.29 0.14
N ARG A 352 -32.53 -13.78 0.43
CA ARG A 352 -33.40 -13.21 1.47
C ARG A 352 -33.37 -13.98 2.79
N GLY A 353 -32.76 -15.15 2.81
CA GLY A 353 -32.73 -16.02 3.97
C GLY A 353 -31.39 -16.70 4.16
N THR A 354 -31.24 -17.30 5.34
CA THR A 354 -30.08 -18.10 5.72
C THR A 354 -30.55 -19.49 6.12
N ILE A 355 -29.90 -20.52 5.58
CA ILE A 355 -30.10 -21.92 5.96
C ILE A 355 -28.87 -22.36 6.73
N THR A 356 -29.07 -22.72 8.00
CA THR A 356 -28.00 -23.28 8.85
C THR A 356 -28.18 -24.80 8.93
N LEU A 357 -27.12 -25.56 8.71
CA LEU A 357 -27.16 -27.03 8.62
C LEU A 357 -27.75 -27.70 9.87
N SER A 358 -27.44 -27.19 11.06
CA SER A 358 -27.99 -27.68 12.32
C SER A 358 -29.52 -27.64 12.39
N THR A 359 -30.17 -26.72 11.67
CA THR A 359 -31.64 -26.64 11.60
C THR A 359 -32.28 -27.77 10.79
N LEU A 360 -31.44 -28.53 10.06
CA LEU A 360 -31.82 -29.68 9.26
C LEU A 360 -31.45 -31.02 9.92
N ALA A 361 -30.77 -31.00 11.07
CA ALA A 361 -30.45 -32.19 11.83
C ALA A 361 -31.74 -32.96 12.22
N GLY A 362 -31.77 -34.27 11.97
CA GLY A 362 -32.94 -35.12 12.22
C GLY A 362 -34.08 -35.02 11.19
N LYS A 363 -33.94 -34.15 10.18
CA LYS A 363 -34.83 -34.12 9.01
C LYS A 363 -34.29 -35.06 7.92
N ARG A 364 -35.01 -35.18 6.80
CA ARG A 364 -34.60 -35.98 5.63
C ARG A 364 -33.14 -35.71 5.24
N PRO A 365 -32.39 -36.71 4.78
CA PRO A 365 -30.97 -36.55 4.45
C PRO A 365 -30.79 -35.44 3.41
N VAL A 366 -29.94 -34.48 3.75
CA VAL A 366 -29.57 -33.35 2.88
C VAL A 366 -28.26 -33.70 2.20
N VAL A 367 -28.27 -33.77 0.86
CA VAL A 367 -27.05 -33.95 0.07
C VAL A 367 -26.59 -32.58 -0.39
N LEU A 368 -25.40 -32.16 0.05
CA LEU A 368 -24.74 -30.96 -0.42
C LEU A 368 -23.84 -31.32 -1.60
N ILE A 369 -24.22 -30.86 -2.79
CA ILE A 369 -23.41 -31.06 -4.00
C ILE A 369 -22.62 -29.77 -4.22
N PHE A 370 -21.31 -29.85 -3.99
CA PHE A 370 -20.38 -28.80 -4.40
C PHE A 370 -20.06 -28.98 -5.88
N ALA A 371 -20.81 -28.32 -6.75
CA ALA A 371 -20.47 -28.25 -8.17
C ALA A 371 -19.50 -27.09 -8.37
N SER A 372 -18.23 -27.39 -8.67
CA SER A 372 -17.32 -26.38 -9.20
C SER A 372 -17.65 -26.16 -10.68
N TYR A 373 -18.16 -24.99 -11.04
CA TYR A 373 -18.17 -24.54 -12.43
C TYR A 373 -16.78 -23.98 -12.75
N THR A 374 -16.02 -24.68 -13.58
CA THR A 374 -14.77 -24.18 -14.17
C THR A 374 -15.03 -23.40 -15.43
#